data_AF-A0A7V1N090-F1
#
_entry.id   AF-A0A7V1N090-F1
#
_cell.length_a   1.000
_cell.length_b   1.000
_cell.length_c   1.000
_cell.angle_alpha   90.00
_cell.angle_beta   90.00
_cell.angle_gamma   90.00
#
_symmetry.space_group_name_H-M   'P 1'
#
loop_
_entity.id
_entity.type
_entity.pdbx_description
1 polymer ?
#
loop_
_entity_poly.entity_id
_entity_poly.type
_entity_poly.pdbx_seq_one_letter_code
_entity_poly.pdbx_strand_id
1 'polypeptide(L)'
;LHYLGPNYRFKTEILHTGSRKSGVIDGDLIIRGGGDPDLTPEKIWLIAEQIKRMGVNEVTGALVVDGTYFDSLITAPSWKENHTQRAYDARLGALSVSFNTVAVDVHPGGKNGGPAIVGLFPDSPYFELVNKATTALSGKRGITALRSLQKGKTVITVTGIMRPGSKGKKIYLNIQNPLEYAAVTFKEYFQRSGVVIKGGVRIAVTDKSATSIYTHKSDPLAVIVRKLNKFSNNFVAEQIAKTIAAEKTGAPGSHEKALELLRRFLTDSGIDVSEIILADASGLSRRNRISAKAITSLLTVMNGRFDIGPDFLASLGIMGVDGSVKKRMSSSPARSQARAKTGSLSRLSALAGYVAGEKGSLFAFAIFLNDNKCNYKGADKIEDEIVTSIYKYGEKE
;
A
#
# COMPACT_ATOMS: atom_id res chain seq x y z
N LEU A 1 -4.22 11.97 8.86
CA LEU A 1 -3.96 12.42 10.25
C LEU A 1 -5.03 13.40 10.71
N HIS A 2 -5.18 14.58 10.09
CA HIS A 2 -6.24 15.55 10.46
C HIS A 2 -7.65 14.95 10.58
N TYR A 3 -8.13 14.26 9.54
CA TYR A 3 -9.51 13.75 9.53
C TYR A 3 -9.76 12.53 10.43
N LEU A 4 -8.81 11.59 10.48
CA LEU A 4 -9.01 10.31 11.17
C LEU A 4 -8.38 10.27 12.57
N GLY A 5 -7.38 11.11 12.84
CA GLY A 5 -6.52 11.04 14.02
C GLY A 5 -5.40 10.00 13.89
N PRO A 6 -4.28 10.16 14.64
CA PRO A 6 -3.13 9.24 14.57
C PRO A 6 -3.45 7.83 15.10
N ASN A 7 -4.42 7.73 16.01
CA ASN A 7 -4.85 6.48 16.64
C ASN A 7 -5.97 5.74 15.89
N TYR A 8 -6.42 6.25 14.74
CA TYR A 8 -7.40 5.56 13.92
C TYR A 8 -6.90 4.16 13.56
N ARG A 9 -7.81 3.19 13.56
CA ARG A 9 -7.54 1.82 13.16
C ARG A 9 -8.62 1.38 12.18
N PHE A 10 -8.18 0.90 11.03
CA PHE A 10 -9.06 0.30 10.04
C PHE A 10 -9.67 -0.96 10.63
N LYS A 11 -10.92 -1.23 10.27
CA LYS A 11 -11.69 -2.36 10.79
C LYS A 11 -11.88 -3.41 9.69
N THR A 12 -11.71 -4.67 10.05
CA THR A 12 -12.16 -5.81 9.26
C THR A 12 -13.09 -6.61 10.15
N GLU A 13 -14.38 -6.66 9.80
CA GLU A 13 -15.42 -7.26 10.62
C GLU A 13 -15.71 -8.68 10.14
N ILE A 14 -15.80 -9.62 11.09
CA ILE A 14 -16.24 -11.00 10.86
C ILE A 14 -17.61 -11.16 11.48
N LEU A 15 -18.60 -11.44 10.64
CA LEU A 15 -20.00 -11.59 11.03
C LEU A 15 -20.53 -12.96 10.61
N HIS A 16 -21.73 -13.31 11.06
CA HIS A 16 -22.46 -14.46 10.55
C HIS A 16 -23.94 -14.18 10.37
N THR A 17 -24.59 -14.91 9.47
CA THR A 17 -26.05 -15.03 9.44
C THR A 17 -26.51 -16.29 10.16
N GLY A 18 -27.83 -16.40 10.35
CA GLY A 18 -28.44 -17.59 10.95
C GLY A 18 -27.99 -17.86 12.38
N SER A 19 -28.13 -19.11 12.82
CA SER A 19 -27.86 -19.49 14.21
C SER A 19 -26.42 -19.95 14.41
N ARG A 20 -25.86 -19.68 15.59
CA ARG A 20 -24.55 -20.19 16.00
C ARG A 20 -24.69 -21.00 17.27
N LYS A 21 -24.59 -22.33 17.18
CA LYS A 21 -24.79 -23.26 18.31
C LYS A 21 -23.79 -24.40 18.23
N SER A 22 -23.24 -24.80 19.37
CA SER A 22 -22.30 -25.93 19.49
C SER A 22 -21.13 -25.89 18.49
N GLY A 23 -20.67 -24.68 18.18
CA GLY A 23 -19.58 -24.40 17.24
C GLY A 23 -19.90 -24.53 15.76
N VAL A 24 -21.17 -24.67 15.39
CA VAL A 24 -21.65 -24.63 14.01
C VAL A 24 -22.38 -23.30 13.76
N ILE A 25 -22.05 -22.63 12.67
CA ILE A 25 -22.84 -21.54 12.09
C ILE A 25 -23.76 -22.16 11.04
N ASP A 26 -25.07 -22.16 11.30
CA ASP A 26 -26.07 -22.53 10.32
C ASP A 26 -26.48 -21.31 9.49
N GLY A 27 -25.66 -20.98 8.50
CA GLY A 27 -25.69 -19.74 7.75
C GLY A 27 -24.36 -19.42 7.08
N ASP A 28 -24.19 -18.17 6.64
CA ASP A 28 -22.98 -17.68 5.99
C ASP A 28 -22.02 -17.06 7.02
N LEU A 29 -20.71 -17.20 6.78
CA LEU A 29 -19.68 -16.41 7.46
C LEU A 29 -19.33 -15.22 6.57
N ILE A 30 -19.35 -14.01 7.12
CA ILE A 30 -19.17 -12.78 6.36
C ILE A 30 -17.89 -12.07 6.80
N ILE A 31 -17.14 -11.57 5.83
CA ILE A 31 -16.00 -10.66 6.04
C ILE A 31 -16.34 -9.32 5.40
N ARG A 32 -16.54 -8.30 6.23
CA ARG A 32 -16.76 -6.93 5.76
C ARG A 32 -15.45 -6.14 5.86
N GLY A 33 -14.97 -5.66 4.71
CA GLY A 33 -13.75 -4.87 4.63
C GLY A 33 -14.01 -3.40 4.92
N GLY A 34 -13.23 -2.80 5.83
CA GLY A 34 -13.27 -1.37 6.18
C GLY A 34 -12.09 -0.57 5.64
N GLY A 35 -11.48 -1.01 4.53
CA GLY A 35 -10.41 -0.28 3.83
C GLY A 35 -9.00 -0.50 4.35
N ASP A 36 -8.77 -1.47 5.26
CA ASP A 36 -7.46 -1.74 5.86
C ASP A 36 -6.38 -1.97 4.79
N PRO A 37 -5.37 -1.09 4.69
CA PRO A 37 -4.32 -1.22 3.70
C PRO A 37 -3.15 -2.10 4.14
N ASP A 38 -3.15 -2.59 5.39
CA ASP A 38 -2.04 -3.31 6.03
C ASP A 38 -2.46 -4.71 6.51
N LEU A 39 -3.49 -5.31 5.88
CA LEU A 39 -3.96 -6.66 6.19
C LEU A 39 -3.03 -7.71 5.55
N THR A 40 -2.08 -8.20 6.34
CA THR A 40 -1.07 -9.17 5.91
C THR A 40 -1.53 -10.62 6.13
N PRO A 41 -0.87 -11.62 5.52
CA PRO A 41 -1.24 -13.02 5.69
C PRO A 41 -1.13 -13.49 7.15
N GLU A 42 -0.20 -12.94 7.93
CA GLU A 42 -0.06 -13.20 9.36
C GLU A 42 -1.28 -12.69 10.14
N LYS A 43 -1.80 -11.50 9.79
CA LYS A 43 -3.03 -10.95 10.40
C LYS A 43 -4.25 -11.78 10.01
N ILE A 44 -4.33 -12.28 8.79
CA ILE A 44 -5.42 -13.18 8.35
C ILE A 44 -5.37 -14.48 9.13
N TRP A 45 -4.19 -15.08 9.31
CA TRP A 45 -4.02 -16.25 10.17
C TRP A 45 -4.47 -15.97 11.61
N LEU A 46 -4.06 -14.84 12.20
CA LEU A 46 -4.50 -14.45 13.55
C LEU A 46 -6.02 -14.27 13.63
N ILE A 47 -6.66 -13.73 12.59
CA ILE A 47 -8.13 -13.65 12.51
C ILE A 47 -8.74 -15.05 12.51
N ALA A 48 -8.22 -15.96 11.68
CA ALA A 48 -8.72 -17.33 11.58
C ALA A 48 -8.59 -18.10 12.91
N GLU A 49 -7.42 -18.01 13.54
CA GLU A 49 -7.17 -18.57 14.88
C GLU A 49 -8.12 -17.98 15.92
N GLN A 50 -8.35 -16.68 15.90
CA GLN A 50 -9.26 -16.02 16.84
C GLN A 50 -10.70 -16.53 16.66
N ILE A 51 -11.17 -16.65 15.42
CA ILE A 51 -12.51 -17.18 15.13
C ILE A 51 -12.64 -18.64 15.59
N LYS A 52 -11.62 -19.46 15.37
CA LYS A 52 -11.55 -20.83 15.88
C LYS A 52 -11.62 -20.88 17.41
N ARG A 53 -10.83 -20.05 18.10
CA ARG A 53 -10.80 -19.95 19.57
C ARG A 53 -12.10 -19.45 20.17
N MET A 54 -12.84 -18.62 19.43
CA MET A 54 -14.20 -18.21 19.82
C MET A 54 -15.21 -19.36 19.65
N GLY A 55 -14.77 -20.53 19.20
CA GLY A 55 -15.57 -21.75 19.13
C GLY A 55 -16.27 -21.96 17.80
N VAL A 56 -15.94 -21.21 16.74
CA VAL A 56 -16.46 -21.49 15.39
C VAL A 56 -15.65 -22.65 14.80
N ASN A 57 -16.29 -23.78 14.54
CA ASN A 57 -15.67 -24.98 14.00
C ASN A 57 -16.15 -25.27 12.57
N GLU A 58 -17.42 -25.00 12.29
CA GLU A 58 -18.04 -25.29 11.00
C GLU A 58 -19.01 -24.16 10.60
N VAL A 59 -19.08 -23.89 9.30
CA VAL A 59 -20.05 -23.01 8.64
C VAL A 59 -20.76 -23.82 7.56
N THR A 60 -22.08 -23.95 7.64
CA THR A 60 -22.88 -24.73 6.69
C THR A 60 -23.04 -24.01 5.35
N GLY A 61 -23.09 -22.68 5.37
CA GLY A 61 -23.19 -21.81 4.20
C GLY A 61 -21.84 -21.41 3.60
N ALA A 62 -21.85 -20.29 2.89
CA ALA A 62 -20.72 -19.76 2.15
C ALA A 62 -19.84 -18.83 3.00
N LEU A 63 -18.62 -18.56 2.50
CA LEU A 63 -17.86 -17.39 2.91
C LEU A 63 -18.25 -16.20 2.03
N VAL A 64 -18.84 -15.17 2.62
CA VAL A 64 -19.26 -13.95 1.94
C VAL A 64 -18.25 -12.83 2.21
N VAL A 65 -17.83 -12.12 1.17
CA VAL A 65 -17.03 -10.91 1.29
C VAL A 65 -17.85 -9.70 0.89
N ASP A 66 -17.89 -8.71 1.78
CA ASP A 66 -18.53 -7.41 1.54
C ASP A 66 -17.47 -6.32 1.34
N GLY A 67 -17.44 -5.81 0.11
CA GLY A 67 -16.54 -4.74 -0.33
C GLY A 67 -17.20 -3.37 -0.48
N THR A 68 -18.43 -3.19 0.00
CA THR A 68 -19.25 -1.97 -0.27
C THR A 68 -18.84 -0.73 0.52
N TYR A 69 -17.86 -0.84 1.42
CA TYR A 69 -17.31 0.31 2.15
C TYR A 69 -16.70 1.37 1.21
N PHE A 70 -16.24 0.95 0.04
CA PHE A 70 -15.74 1.81 -1.03
C PHE A 70 -16.62 1.72 -2.28
N ASP A 71 -16.50 2.72 -3.15
CA ASP A 71 -17.09 2.66 -4.49
C ASP A 71 -16.48 1.52 -5.32
N SER A 72 -17.11 1.21 -6.45
CA SER A 72 -16.67 0.13 -7.36
C SER A 72 -15.37 0.42 -8.10
N LEU A 73 -14.78 1.63 -7.96
CA LEU A 73 -13.55 1.98 -8.64
C LEU A 73 -12.34 1.36 -7.94
N ILE A 74 -11.72 0.42 -8.66
CA ILE A 74 -10.53 -0.31 -8.23
C ILE A 74 -9.22 0.39 -8.61
N THR A 75 -9.27 1.60 -9.18
CA THR A 75 -8.14 2.50 -9.40
C THR A 75 -8.60 3.94 -9.31
N ALA A 76 -7.70 4.87 -9.05
CA ALA A 76 -8.03 6.28 -9.15
C ALA A 76 -8.49 6.62 -10.59
N PRO A 77 -9.55 7.43 -10.78
CA PRO A 77 -10.08 7.76 -12.12
C PRO A 77 -9.06 8.39 -13.07
N SER A 78 -8.03 9.02 -12.51
CA SER A 78 -6.98 9.73 -13.22
C SER A 78 -5.87 8.83 -13.75
N TRP A 79 -5.83 7.56 -13.34
CA TRP A 79 -4.88 6.57 -13.83
C TRP A 79 -5.39 6.02 -15.16
N LYS A 80 -5.35 6.82 -16.23
CA LYS A 80 -5.67 6.34 -17.58
C LYS A 80 -4.38 6.08 -18.37
N GLU A 81 -4.46 5.04 -19.21
CA GLU A 81 -3.63 4.73 -20.39
C GLU A 81 -2.43 3.77 -20.27
N ASN A 82 -1.87 3.46 -19.09
CA ASN A 82 -0.73 2.51 -19.02
C ASN A 82 -0.74 1.64 -17.76
N HIS A 83 -1.80 0.86 -17.57
CA HIS A 83 -1.83 -0.10 -16.47
C HIS A 83 -0.76 -1.17 -16.63
N THR A 84 -0.09 -1.48 -15.54
CA THR A 84 0.92 -2.52 -15.48
C THR A 84 0.53 -3.62 -14.51
N GLN A 85 1.29 -4.70 -14.58
CA GLN A 85 1.15 -5.79 -13.62
C GLN A 85 1.95 -5.58 -12.34
N ARG A 86 2.60 -4.42 -12.18
CA ARG A 86 3.51 -4.14 -11.07
C ARG A 86 2.75 -3.76 -9.81
N ALA A 87 3.35 -4.06 -8.66
CA ALA A 87 2.80 -3.73 -7.35
C ALA A 87 2.51 -2.23 -7.11
N TYR A 88 3.24 -1.32 -7.75
CA TYR A 88 2.99 0.12 -7.58
C TYR A 88 1.67 0.59 -8.21
N ASP A 89 1.08 -0.23 -9.10
CA ASP A 89 -0.21 -0.01 -9.77
C ASP A 89 -1.27 -0.97 -9.19
N ALA A 90 -1.17 -1.30 -7.90
CA ALA A 90 -2.09 -2.24 -7.25
C ALA A 90 -3.53 -1.73 -7.27
N ARG A 91 -4.46 -2.64 -7.52
CA ARG A 91 -5.89 -2.35 -7.53
C ARG A 91 -6.39 -2.11 -6.11
N LEU A 92 -7.32 -1.19 -5.96
CA LEU A 92 -7.92 -0.76 -4.69
C LEU A 92 -9.10 -1.65 -4.31
N GLY A 93 -9.44 -1.70 -3.03
CA GLY A 93 -10.57 -2.49 -2.54
C GLY A 93 -10.80 -2.33 -1.05
N ALA A 94 -12.07 -2.38 -0.63
CA ALA A 94 -12.45 -2.27 0.78
C ALA A 94 -11.93 -3.44 1.63
N LEU A 95 -11.80 -4.63 1.05
CA LEU A 95 -11.07 -5.76 1.63
C LEU A 95 -9.87 -6.07 0.73
N SER A 96 -8.67 -5.93 1.27
CA SER A 96 -7.43 -6.04 0.50
C SER A 96 -6.43 -6.90 1.25
N VAL A 97 -5.85 -7.89 0.58
CA VAL A 97 -4.86 -8.80 1.19
C VAL A 97 -3.48 -8.48 0.62
N SER A 98 -2.49 -8.29 1.50
CA SER A 98 -1.09 -8.05 1.10
C SER A 98 -0.95 -6.92 0.08
N PHE A 99 -1.57 -5.76 0.35
CA PHE A 99 -1.59 -4.60 -0.54
C PHE A 99 -2.23 -4.86 -1.92
N ASN A 100 -3.05 -5.91 -2.04
CA ASN A 100 -3.52 -6.47 -3.31
C ASN A 100 -2.37 -6.81 -4.25
N THR A 101 -1.36 -7.48 -3.69
CA THR A 101 -0.22 -8.00 -4.42
C THR A 101 0.11 -9.43 -4.00
N VAL A 102 0.77 -10.15 -4.90
CA VAL A 102 1.40 -11.44 -4.63
C VAL A 102 2.88 -11.35 -4.97
N ALA A 103 3.72 -11.87 -4.09
CA ALA A 103 5.15 -12.03 -4.34
C ALA A 103 5.41 -13.37 -5.01
N VAL A 104 6.14 -13.34 -6.12
CA VAL A 104 6.70 -14.51 -6.79
C VAL A 104 8.17 -14.60 -6.36
N ASP A 105 8.50 -15.58 -5.54
CA ASP A 105 9.86 -15.85 -5.10
C ASP A 105 10.50 -16.89 -6.01
N VAL A 106 11.66 -16.57 -6.58
CA VAL A 106 12.37 -17.43 -7.53
C VAL A 106 13.79 -17.64 -7.05
N HIS A 107 14.18 -18.89 -6.89
CA HIS A 107 15.53 -19.31 -6.45
C HIS A 107 16.16 -20.25 -7.49
N PRO A 108 17.49 -20.32 -7.58
CA PRO A 108 18.13 -21.29 -8.45
C PRO A 108 17.83 -22.71 -7.95
N GLY A 109 17.51 -23.62 -8.87
CA GLY A 109 17.41 -25.05 -8.60
C GLY A 109 18.79 -25.72 -8.49
N GLY A 110 18.79 -26.99 -8.08
CA GLY A 110 20.04 -27.73 -7.79
C GLY A 110 20.81 -28.23 -9.02
N LYS A 111 20.21 -28.22 -10.22
CA LYS A 111 20.82 -28.79 -11.44
C LYS A 111 20.95 -27.75 -12.54
N ASN A 112 22.13 -27.69 -13.17
CA ASN A 112 22.35 -26.91 -14.39
C ASN A 112 21.44 -27.41 -15.53
N GLY A 113 20.69 -26.49 -16.15
CA GLY A 113 19.63 -26.79 -17.13
C GLY A 113 18.29 -27.22 -16.50
N GLY A 114 18.22 -27.42 -15.19
CA GLY A 114 16.99 -27.81 -14.48
C GLY A 114 16.05 -26.63 -14.19
N PRO A 115 14.84 -26.89 -13.67
CA PRO A 115 13.89 -25.84 -13.30
C PRO A 115 14.43 -24.97 -12.16
N ALA A 116 14.08 -23.69 -12.17
CA ALA A 116 14.21 -22.83 -10.99
C ALA A 116 13.17 -23.24 -9.93
N ILE A 117 13.43 -22.93 -8.65
CA ILE A 117 12.46 -23.13 -7.57
C ILE A 117 11.59 -21.88 -7.51
N VAL A 118 10.27 -22.04 -7.59
CA VAL A 118 9.32 -20.92 -7.63
C VAL A 118 8.23 -21.13 -6.58
N GLY A 119 7.94 -20.09 -5.79
CA GLY A 119 6.85 -20.07 -4.83
C GLY A 119 6.09 -18.74 -4.85
N LEU A 120 4.86 -18.77 -4.34
CA LEU A 120 4.02 -17.58 -4.18
C LEU A 120 3.91 -17.20 -2.69
N PHE A 121 3.81 -15.90 -2.41
CA PHE A 121 3.50 -15.40 -1.07
C PHE A 121 2.53 -14.20 -1.10
N PRO A 122 1.40 -14.28 -0.39
CA PRO A 122 0.89 -15.49 0.26
C PRO A 122 0.52 -16.53 -0.80
N ASP A 123 0.74 -17.79 -0.45
CA ASP A 123 0.27 -18.92 -1.25
C ASP A 123 -1.25 -19.01 -1.14
N SER A 124 -1.93 -19.22 -2.27
CA SER A 124 -3.38 -19.17 -2.34
C SER A 124 -3.89 -19.95 -3.56
N PRO A 125 -4.95 -20.78 -3.41
CA PRO A 125 -5.54 -21.52 -4.52
C PRO A 125 -6.22 -20.60 -5.56
N TYR A 126 -6.25 -19.28 -5.33
CA TYR A 126 -6.64 -18.29 -6.33
C TYR A 126 -5.73 -18.29 -7.57
N PHE A 127 -4.46 -18.69 -7.42
CA PHE A 127 -3.50 -18.72 -8.52
C PHE A 127 -3.23 -20.14 -9.02
N GLU A 128 -3.03 -20.25 -10.33
CA GLU A 128 -2.34 -21.38 -10.93
C GLU A 128 -0.90 -20.95 -11.28
N LEU A 129 0.10 -21.61 -10.70
CA LEU A 129 1.51 -21.29 -10.93
C LEU A 129 2.10 -22.17 -12.04
N VAL A 130 2.56 -21.55 -13.13
CA VAL A 130 3.23 -22.20 -14.24
C VAL A 130 4.70 -21.80 -14.25
N ASN A 131 5.57 -22.73 -13.81
CA ASN A 131 7.01 -22.52 -13.78
C ASN A 131 7.68 -23.03 -15.06
N LYS A 132 8.19 -22.10 -15.88
CA LYS A 132 9.01 -22.36 -17.07
C LYS A 132 10.42 -21.76 -16.93
N ALA A 133 10.79 -21.31 -15.73
CA ALA A 133 12.10 -20.74 -15.46
C ALA A 133 13.12 -21.85 -15.20
N THR A 134 14.36 -21.62 -15.62
CA THR A 134 15.45 -22.60 -15.47
C THR A 134 16.65 -22.00 -14.75
N THR A 135 17.50 -22.90 -14.24
CA THR A 135 18.77 -22.56 -13.63
C THR A 135 19.89 -23.02 -14.54
N ALA A 136 20.66 -22.10 -15.12
CA ALA A 136 21.68 -22.46 -16.11
C ALA A 136 22.94 -21.58 -16.05
N LEU A 137 24.08 -22.18 -16.41
CA LEU A 137 25.40 -21.53 -16.54
C LEU A 137 25.56 -20.74 -17.84
N SER A 138 24.67 -20.92 -18.82
CA SER A 138 24.70 -20.23 -20.11
C SER A 138 23.32 -19.63 -20.43
N GLY A 139 23.27 -18.74 -21.41
CA GLY A 139 22.04 -18.04 -21.81
C GLY A 139 21.84 -16.67 -21.15
N LYS A 140 20.84 -15.94 -21.67
CA LYS A 140 20.51 -14.58 -21.24
C LYS A 140 19.86 -14.62 -19.85
N ARG A 141 20.58 -14.11 -18.86
CA ARG A 141 20.07 -13.99 -17.48
C ARG A 141 18.88 -13.04 -17.45
N GLY A 142 17.85 -13.43 -16.73
CA GLY A 142 16.67 -12.61 -16.49
C GLY A 142 15.51 -13.48 -16.11
N ILE A 143 14.77 -13.06 -15.08
CA ILE A 143 13.55 -13.73 -14.64
C ILE A 143 12.40 -12.74 -14.73
N THR A 144 11.32 -13.22 -15.31
CA THR A 144 10.06 -12.50 -15.50
C THR A 144 8.92 -13.35 -14.94
N ALA A 145 7.97 -12.70 -14.28
CA ALA A 145 6.71 -13.29 -13.90
C ALA A 145 5.59 -12.39 -14.43
N LEU A 146 4.55 -13.01 -15.00
CA LEU A 146 3.37 -12.32 -15.52
C LEU A 146 2.13 -13.10 -15.10
N ARG A 147 1.07 -12.38 -14.75
CA ARG A 147 -0.27 -12.95 -14.59
C ARG A 147 -1.05 -12.86 -15.90
N SER A 148 -1.97 -13.78 -16.09
CA SER A 148 -2.96 -13.78 -17.18
C SER A 148 -4.25 -14.45 -16.70
N LEU A 149 -5.37 -14.15 -17.34
CA LEU A 149 -6.61 -14.88 -17.12
C LEU A 149 -6.70 -15.99 -18.17
N GLN A 150 -6.77 -17.24 -17.73
CA GLN A 150 -6.91 -18.40 -18.62
C GLN A 150 -8.04 -19.29 -18.13
N LYS A 151 -9.06 -19.53 -18.95
CA LYS A 151 -10.22 -20.37 -18.63
C LYS A 151 -10.86 -20.02 -17.26
N GLY A 152 -10.95 -18.72 -16.94
CA GLY A 152 -11.52 -18.24 -15.68
C GLY A 152 -10.59 -18.32 -14.46
N LYS A 153 -9.33 -18.77 -14.61
CA LYS A 153 -8.34 -18.82 -13.53
C LYS A 153 -7.25 -17.76 -13.71
N THR A 154 -6.75 -17.21 -12.61
CA THR A 154 -5.58 -16.34 -12.63
C THR A 154 -4.32 -17.19 -12.68
N VAL A 155 -3.64 -17.23 -13.83
CA VAL A 155 -2.40 -17.99 -14.05
C VAL A 155 -1.20 -17.08 -13.94
N ILE A 156 -0.25 -17.42 -13.05
CA ILE A 156 1.07 -16.77 -12.97
C ILE A 156 2.08 -17.63 -13.71
N THR A 157 2.64 -17.12 -14.81
CA THR A 157 3.70 -17.79 -15.56
C THR A 157 5.05 -17.15 -15.26
N VAL A 158 6.02 -17.97 -14.86
CA VAL A 158 7.40 -17.54 -14.57
C VAL A 158 8.33 -18.09 -15.65
N THR A 159 9.12 -17.20 -16.27
CA THR A 159 10.02 -17.55 -17.37
C THR A 159 11.41 -16.95 -17.17
N GLY A 160 12.37 -17.49 -17.92
CA GLY A 160 13.73 -16.98 -18.01
C GLY A 160 14.76 -17.84 -17.27
N ILE A 161 15.97 -17.31 -17.14
CA ILE A 161 17.15 -18.05 -16.66
C ILE A 161 17.73 -17.36 -15.44
N MET A 162 17.94 -18.15 -14.37
CA MET A 162 18.67 -17.78 -13.16
C MET A 162 20.04 -18.49 -13.12
N ARG A 163 21.06 -17.83 -12.56
CA ARG A 163 22.40 -18.42 -12.41
C ARG A 163 22.46 -19.29 -11.15
N PRO A 164 23.16 -20.44 -11.18
CA PRO A 164 23.52 -21.17 -9.96
C PRO A 164 24.15 -20.24 -8.92
N GLY A 165 23.84 -20.45 -7.64
CA GLY A 165 24.40 -19.65 -6.53
C GLY A 165 23.89 -18.21 -6.41
N SER A 166 22.98 -17.75 -7.28
CA SER A 166 22.38 -16.42 -7.12
C SER A 166 21.45 -16.36 -5.90
N LYS A 167 21.34 -15.19 -5.25
CA LYS A 167 20.52 -14.96 -4.04
C LYS A 167 18.99 -15.08 -4.24
N GLY A 168 18.54 -15.52 -5.40
CA GLY A 168 17.13 -15.49 -5.79
C GLY A 168 16.63 -14.09 -6.17
N LYS A 169 15.34 -14.02 -6.51
CA LYS A 169 14.66 -12.79 -6.93
C LYS A 169 13.19 -12.85 -6.52
N LYS A 170 12.71 -11.81 -5.85
CA LYS A 170 11.28 -11.57 -5.62
C LYS A 170 10.72 -10.62 -6.69
N ILE A 171 9.56 -10.97 -7.25
CA ILE A 171 8.80 -10.15 -8.19
C ILE A 171 7.40 -9.97 -7.64
N TYR A 172 6.95 -8.73 -7.45
CA TYR A 172 5.62 -8.44 -6.96
C TYR A 172 4.67 -8.12 -8.11
N LEU A 173 3.52 -8.82 -8.15
CA LEU A 173 2.45 -8.60 -9.12
C LEU A 173 1.21 -8.07 -8.41
N ASN A 174 0.53 -7.08 -8.99
CA ASN A 174 -0.79 -6.67 -8.51
C ASN A 174 -1.86 -7.71 -8.83
N ILE A 175 -2.93 -7.69 -8.05
CA ILE A 175 -4.10 -8.57 -8.19
C ILE A 175 -5.17 -7.90 -9.03
N GLN A 176 -5.76 -8.65 -9.97
CA GLN A 176 -6.80 -8.12 -10.87
C GLN A 176 -8.16 -7.99 -10.18
N ASN A 177 -8.57 -9.03 -9.43
CA ASN A 177 -9.83 -9.05 -8.67
C ASN A 177 -9.54 -9.15 -7.16
N PRO A 178 -9.28 -8.02 -6.46
CA PRO A 178 -8.94 -8.02 -5.03
C PRO A 178 -9.93 -8.74 -4.11
N LEU A 179 -11.24 -8.54 -4.29
CA LEU A 179 -12.25 -9.13 -3.41
C LEU A 179 -12.35 -10.65 -3.56
N GLU A 180 -12.25 -11.14 -4.79
CA GLU A 180 -12.24 -12.59 -5.06
C GLU A 180 -10.99 -13.25 -4.47
N TYR A 181 -9.83 -12.62 -4.68
CA TYR A 181 -8.57 -13.06 -4.08
C TYR A 181 -8.61 -13.07 -2.56
N ALA A 182 -9.18 -12.02 -1.94
CA ALA A 182 -9.36 -11.95 -0.50
C ALA A 182 -10.28 -13.08 -0.01
N ALA A 183 -11.42 -13.30 -0.66
CA ALA A 183 -12.36 -14.36 -0.28
C ALA A 183 -11.71 -15.75 -0.31
N VAL A 184 -11.03 -16.08 -1.40
CA VAL A 184 -10.34 -17.38 -1.54
C VAL A 184 -9.23 -17.53 -0.50
N THR A 185 -8.45 -16.47 -0.27
CA THR A 185 -7.36 -16.51 0.70
C THR A 185 -7.89 -16.66 2.13
N PHE A 186 -8.91 -15.90 2.54
CA PHE A 186 -9.52 -16.06 3.86
C PHE A 186 -10.10 -17.45 4.07
N LYS A 187 -10.80 -18.01 3.07
CA LYS A 187 -11.32 -19.38 3.15
C LYS A 187 -10.21 -20.38 3.42
N GLU A 188 -9.09 -20.28 2.69
CA GLU A 188 -7.91 -21.13 2.88
C GLU A 188 -7.35 -21.01 4.31
N TYR A 189 -7.20 -19.79 4.83
CA TYR A 189 -6.69 -19.58 6.19
C TYR A 189 -7.65 -20.12 7.27
N PHE A 190 -8.97 -19.94 7.09
CA PHE A 190 -9.96 -20.55 7.99
C PHE A 190 -9.85 -22.08 7.99
N GLN A 191 -9.75 -22.70 6.82
CA GLN A 191 -9.59 -24.15 6.69
C GLN A 191 -8.31 -24.64 7.37
N ARG A 192 -7.18 -23.95 7.18
CA ARG A 192 -5.90 -24.26 7.84
C ARG A 192 -5.97 -24.15 9.37
N SER A 193 -6.76 -23.21 9.90
CA SER A 193 -7.03 -23.08 11.34
C SER A 193 -8.12 -24.04 11.85
N GLY A 194 -8.61 -24.96 11.01
CA GLY A 194 -9.61 -25.96 11.40
C GLY A 194 -11.04 -25.43 11.48
N VAL A 195 -11.36 -24.33 10.79
CA VAL A 195 -12.72 -23.85 10.56
C VAL A 195 -13.20 -24.32 9.19
N VAL A 196 -14.11 -25.28 9.17
CA VAL A 196 -14.62 -25.87 7.92
C VAL A 196 -15.74 -24.98 7.37
N ILE A 197 -15.63 -24.58 6.09
CA ILE A 197 -16.67 -23.83 5.39
C ILE A 197 -17.17 -24.69 4.23
N LYS A 198 -18.42 -25.18 4.35
CA LYS A 198 -19.01 -26.14 3.41
C LYS A 198 -19.39 -25.50 2.06
N GLY A 199 -19.86 -24.25 2.07
CA GLY A 199 -20.22 -23.50 0.88
C GLY A 199 -19.02 -22.92 0.11
N GLY A 200 -19.31 -22.28 -1.03
CA GLY A 200 -18.33 -21.57 -1.84
C GLY A 200 -17.89 -20.22 -1.26
N VAL A 201 -17.25 -19.40 -2.10
CA VAL A 201 -17.01 -17.99 -1.82
C VAL A 201 -17.98 -17.13 -2.63
N ARG A 202 -18.44 -16.01 -2.07
CA ARG A 202 -19.34 -15.08 -2.75
C ARG A 202 -19.00 -13.64 -2.39
N ILE A 203 -19.13 -12.73 -3.34
CA ILE A 203 -19.07 -11.28 -3.09
C ILE A 203 -20.51 -10.78 -3.03
N ALA A 204 -20.92 -10.24 -1.88
CA ALA A 204 -22.27 -9.73 -1.69
C ALA A 204 -22.29 -8.68 -0.58
N VAL A 205 -23.33 -7.83 -0.61
CA VAL A 205 -23.61 -6.92 0.50
C VAL A 205 -23.94 -7.74 1.74
N THR A 206 -23.43 -7.32 2.89
CA THR A 206 -23.74 -7.98 4.17
C THR A 206 -25.23 -7.90 4.45
N ASP A 207 -25.83 -9.03 4.82
CA ASP A 207 -27.22 -9.09 5.27
C ASP A 207 -27.44 -8.22 6.53
N LYS A 208 -28.57 -7.53 6.61
CA LYS A 208 -28.92 -6.69 7.78
C LYS A 208 -29.11 -7.51 9.06
N SER A 209 -29.44 -8.80 8.93
CA SER A 209 -29.56 -9.75 10.04
C SER A 209 -28.20 -10.28 10.55
N ALA A 210 -27.10 -9.93 9.89
CA ALA A 210 -25.78 -10.45 10.26
C ALA A 210 -25.36 -9.97 11.64
N THR A 211 -24.85 -10.89 12.46
CA THR A 211 -24.39 -10.64 13.83
C THR A 211 -22.85 -10.67 13.88
N SER A 212 -22.25 -9.70 14.55
CA SER A 212 -20.79 -9.61 14.71
C SER A 212 -20.24 -10.75 15.58
N ILE A 213 -19.15 -11.37 15.12
CA ILE A 213 -18.34 -12.32 15.91
C ILE A 213 -17.11 -11.60 16.44
N TYR A 214 -16.37 -10.93 15.56
CA TYR A 214 -15.07 -10.38 15.85
C TYR A 214 -14.77 -9.19 14.94
N THR A 215 -14.06 -8.19 15.45
CA THR A 215 -13.57 -7.06 14.67
C THR A 215 -12.06 -6.97 14.82
N HIS A 216 -11.35 -7.26 13.73
CA HIS A 216 -9.92 -6.98 13.66
C HIS A 216 -9.70 -5.48 13.49
N LYS A 217 -8.68 -4.95 14.20
CA LYS A 217 -8.24 -3.58 14.10
C LYS A 217 -6.79 -3.56 13.60
N SER A 218 -6.51 -2.76 12.58
CA SER A 218 -5.17 -2.57 12.04
C SER A 218 -4.19 -1.96 13.07
N ASP A 219 -2.92 -1.83 12.66
CA ASP A 219 -1.98 -0.90 13.30
C ASP A 219 -2.57 0.53 13.31
N PRO A 220 -2.18 1.41 14.26
CA PRO A 220 -2.61 2.80 14.24
C PRO A 220 -2.24 3.51 12.94
N LEU A 221 -3.04 4.48 12.52
CA LEU A 221 -2.81 5.25 11.31
C LEU A 221 -1.43 5.91 11.29
N ALA A 222 -0.91 6.38 12.43
CA ALA A 222 0.45 6.94 12.50
C ALA A 222 1.53 5.93 12.04
N VAL A 223 1.40 4.66 12.42
CA VAL A 223 2.30 3.58 11.99
C VAL A 223 2.14 3.29 10.49
N ILE A 224 0.90 3.25 10.01
CA ILE A 224 0.59 3.01 8.59
C ILE A 224 1.13 4.15 7.72
N VAL A 225 0.94 5.41 8.12
CA VAL A 225 1.45 6.60 7.41
C VAL A 225 2.99 6.64 7.43
N ARG A 226 3.63 6.18 8.52
CA ARG A 226 5.09 6.01 8.54
C ARG A 226 5.57 4.99 7.51
N LYS A 227 4.91 3.82 7.40
CA LYS A 227 5.22 2.82 6.37
C LYS A 227 4.96 3.38 4.96
N LEU A 228 3.82 4.05 4.76
CA LEU A 228 3.45 4.74 3.52
C LEU A 228 4.57 5.68 3.06
N ASN A 229 4.98 6.62 3.92
CA ASN A 229 5.90 7.67 3.52
C ASN A 229 7.32 7.16 3.31
N LYS A 230 7.81 6.25 4.18
CA LYS A 230 9.16 5.68 4.04
C LYS A 230 9.32 4.78 2.82
N PHE A 231 8.28 4.06 2.42
CA PHE A 231 8.32 3.15 1.28
C PHE A 231 7.60 3.67 0.03
N SER A 232 6.98 4.84 0.10
CA SER A 232 6.23 5.49 -0.98
C SER A 232 5.16 4.59 -1.60
N ASN A 233 4.25 4.06 -0.77
CA ASN A 233 3.26 3.08 -1.22
C ASN A 233 1.97 3.73 -1.77
N ASN A 234 1.80 3.72 -3.10
CA ASN A 234 0.64 4.33 -3.76
C ASN A 234 -0.69 3.74 -3.28
N PHE A 235 -0.77 2.41 -3.19
CA PHE A 235 -1.98 1.71 -2.76
C PHE A 235 -2.45 2.16 -1.39
N VAL A 236 -1.53 2.26 -0.42
CA VAL A 236 -1.86 2.71 0.94
C VAL A 236 -2.37 4.16 0.94
N ALA A 237 -1.82 5.03 0.09
CA ALA A 237 -2.25 6.43 -0.03
C ALA A 237 -3.71 6.54 -0.50
N GLU A 238 -4.06 5.82 -1.57
CA GLU A 238 -5.43 5.85 -2.12
C GLU A 238 -6.44 5.18 -1.17
N GLN A 239 -6.06 4.08 -0.50
CA GLN A 239 -6.92 3.43 0.51
C GLN A 239 -7.22 4.37 1.69
N ILE A 240 -6.21 5.10 2.18
CA ILE A 240 -6.41 6.12 3.23
C ILE A 240 -7.35 7.21 2.72
N ALA A 241 -7.19 7.68 1.49
CA ALA A 241 -8.04 8.71 0.90
C ALA A 241 -9.51 8.27 0.79
N LYS A 242 -9.78 7.09 0.23
CA LYS A 242 -11.15 6.54 0.17
C LYS A 242 -11.73 6.29 1.57
N THR A 243 -10.91 5.92 2.55
CA THR A 243 -11.35 5.77 3.94
C THR A 243 -11.71 7.10 4.58
N ILE A 244 -10.93 8.17 4.34
CA ILE A 244 -11.29 9.52 4.77
C ILE A 244 -12.66 9.91 4.22
N ALA A 245 -12.90 9.66 2.92
CA ALA A 245 -14.22 9.92 2.32
C ALA A 245 -15.34 9.12 2.99
N ALA A 246 -15.17 7.82 3.18
CA ALA A 246 -16.19 6.97 3.82
C ALA A 246 -16.51 7.43 5.25
N GLU A 247 -15.50 7.73 6.06
CA GLU A 247 -15.65 8.17 7.45
C GLU A 247 -16.26 9.57 7.59
N LYS A 248 -16.00 10.47 6.63
CA LYS A 248 -16.44 11.87 6.72
C LYS A 248 -17.69 12.20 5.93
N THR A 249 -18.07 11.36 4.98
CA THR A 249 -19.22 11.61 4.08
C THR A 249 -20.19 10.43 3.98
N GLY A 250 -19.95 9.37 4.76
CA GLY A 250 -20.67 8.10 4.66
C GLY A 250 -20.11 7.20 3.56
N ALA A 251 -20.23 5.88 3.76
CA ALA A 251 -19.92 4.89 2.74
C ALA A 251 -20.95 4.96 1.58
N PRO A 252 -20.55 4.68 0.33
CA PRO A 252 -19.20 4.28 -0.08
C PRO A 252 -18.20 5.44 -0.12
N GLY A 253 -16.96 5.17 0.30
CA GLY A 253 -15.84 6.08 0.12
C GLY A 253 -15.36 6.13 -1.33
N SER A 254 -15.20 7.35 -1.86
CA SER A 254 -14.85 7.60 -3.27
C SER A 254 -13.67 8.56 -3.40
N HIS A 255 -12.92 8.47 -4.50
CA HIS A 255 -11.83 9.42 -4.78
C HIS A 255 -12.33 10.87 -4.91
N GLU A 256 -13.47 11.10 -5.55
CA GLU A 256 -14.04 12.45 -5.73
C GLU A 256 -14.22 13.17 -4.39
N LYS A 257 -15.00 12.57 -3.48
CA LYS A 257 -15.18 13.10 -2.12
C LYS A 257 -13.87 13.18 -1.32
N ALA A 258 -12.96 12.23 -1.51
CA ALA A 258 -11.66 12.26 -0.84
C ALA A 258 -10.84 13.49 -1.27
N LEU A 259 -10.75 13.75 -2.58
CA LEU A 259 -10.01 14.87 -3.14
C LEU A 259 -10.66 16.21 -2.78
N GLU A 260 -11.99 16.28 -2.68
CA GLU A 260 -12.70 17.45 -2.14
C GLU A 260 -12.27 17.73 -0.68
N LEU A 261 -12.26 16.72 0.18
CA LEU A 261 -11.82 16.86 1.57
C LEU A 261 -10.34 17.24 1.68
N LEU A 262 -9.47 16.69 0.82
CA LEU A 262 -8.06 17.10 0.80
C LEU A 262 -7.91 18.57 0.36
N ARG A 263 -8.65 19.01 -0.65
CA ARG A 263 -8.67 20.41 -1.09
C ARG A 263 -9.20 21.33 0.01
N ARG A 264 -10.28 20.95 0.69
CA ARG A 264 -10.84 21.68 1.84
C ARG A 264 -9.81 21.83 2.95
N PHE A 265 -9.10 20.76 3.30
CA PHE A 265 -8.05 20.82 4.32
C PHE A 265 -6.93 21.80 3.95
N LEU A 266 -6.53 21.88 2.67
CA LEU A 266 -5.54 22.86 2.21
C LEU A 266 -6.09 24.29 2.35
N THR A 267 -7.33 24.53 1.93
CA THR A 267 -7.99 25.83 2.07
C THR A 267 -8.10 26.26 3.53
N ASP A 268 -8.57 25.38 4.41
CA ASP A 268 -8.70 25.63 5.85
C ASP A 268 -7.34 25.84 6.54
N SER A 269 -6.26 25.35 5.92
CA SER A 269 -4.87 25.59 6.34
C SER A 269 -4.29 26.91 5.81
N GLY A 270 -5.10 27.76 5.16
CA GLY A 270 -4.69 29.04 4.60
C GLY A 270 -3.86 28.92 3.31
N ILE A 271 -3.88 27.76 2.65
CA ILE A 271 -3.16 27.54 1.39
C ILE A 271 -4.08 27.89 0.22
N ASP A 272 -3.60 28.75 -0.68
CA ASP A 272 -4.31 29.03 -1.92
C ASP A 272 -4.35 27.77 -2.81
N VAL A 273 -5.57 27.32 -3.10
CA VAL A 273 -5.84 26.13 -3.90
C VAL A 273 -6.23 26.47 -5.35
N SER A 274 -6.28 27.76 -5.73
CA SER A 274 -6.68 28.23 -7.06
C SER A 274 -5.92 27.52 -8.19
N GLU A 275 -4.61 27.33 -8.03
CA GLU A 275 -3.73 26.67 -8.99
C GLU A 275 -3.40 25.20 -8.63
N ILE A 276 -3.98 24.66 -7.56
CA ILE A 276 -3.74 23.27 -7.13
C ILE A 276 -4.72 22.34 -7.83
N ILE A 277 -4.18 21.30 -8.47
CA ILE A 277 -4.95 20.18 -9.04
C ILE A 277 -4.57 18.91 -8.29
N LEU A 278 -5.52 18.35 -7.56
CA LEU A 278 -5.40 17.01 -6.96
C LEU A 278 -6.19 16.03 -7.82
N ALA A 279 -5.50 15.12 -8.49
CA ALA A 279 -6.08 14.12 -9.39
C ALA A 279 -6.06 12.70 -8.81
N ASP A 280 -5.23 12.45 -7.80
CA ASP A 280 -5.19 11.26 -6.95
C ASP A 280 -4.49 11.59 -5.62
N ALA A 281 -4.44 10.63 -4.69
CA ALA A 281 -3.81 10.85 -3.38
C ALA A 281 -2.35 10.38 -3.31
N SER A 282 -1.93 9.50 -4.22
CA SER A 282 -0.58 8.91 -4.25
C SER A 282 0.45 9.74 -4.99
N GLY A 283 0.02 10.67 -5.86
CA GLY A 283 0.91 11.41 -6.74
C GLY A 283 1.29 10.65 -8.02
N LEU A 284 0.64 9.51 -8.31
CA LEU A 284 0.93 8.72 -9.51
C LEU A 284 0.42 9.41 -10.80
N SER A 285 -0.66 10.19 -10.68
CA SER A 285 -1.27 10.90 -11.79
C SER A 285 -0.39 12.06 -12.27
N ARG A 286 -0.10 12.08 -13.57
CA ARG A 286 0.55 13.22 -14.24
C ARG A 286 -0.33 14.46 -14.32
N ARG A 287 -1.59 14.41 -13.88
CA ARG A 287 -2.49 15.56 -13.81
C ARG A 287 -2.35 16.36 -12.52
N ASN A 288 -1.70 15.81 -11.49
CA ASN A 288 -1.44 16.54 -10.25
C ASN A 288 -0.62 17.82 -10.52
N ARG A 289 -1.03 18.94 -9.92
CA ARG A 289 -0.32 20.23 -9.97
C ARG A 289 -0.31 20.84 -8.57
N ILE A 290 0.88 21.18 -8.09
CA ILE A 290 1.07 21.89 -6.83
C ILE A 290 2.41 22.63 -6.89
N SER A 291 2.46 23.86 -6.35
CA SER A 291 3.67 24.67 -6.34
C SER A 291 4.58 24.31 -5.17
N ALA A 292 5.88 24.63 -5.29
CA ALA A 292 6.82 24.46 -4.17
C ALA A 292 6.39 25.29 -2.96
N LYS A 293 5.87 26.51 -3.19
CA LYS A 293 5.31 27.40 -2.17
C LYS A 293 4.13 26.78 -1.43
N ALA A 294 3.21 26.11 -2.14
CA ALA A 294 2.08 25.44 -1.50
C ALA A 294 2.54 24.28 -0.60
N ILE A 295 3.51 23.48 -1.05
CA ILE A 295 4.08 22.41 -0.22
C ILE A 295 4.82 22.96 0.99
N THR A 296 5.67 23.98 0.85
CA THR A 296 6.39 24.55 2.00
C THR A 296 5.43 25.22 2.98
N SER A 297 4.37 25.87 2.50
CA SER A 297 3.30 26.41 3.36
C SER A 297 2.60 25.30 4.15
N LEU A 298 2.27 24.18 3.50
CA LEU A 298 1.70 23.01 4.17
C LEU A 298 2.64 22.43 5.23
N LEU A 299 3.94 22.31 4.92
CA LEU A 299 4.93 21.84 5.86
C LEU A 299 5.03 22.77 7.08
N THR A 300 5.05 24.09 6.88
CA THR A 300 5.03 25.06 7.98
C THR A 300 3.78 24.90 8.87
N VAL A 301 2.59 24.76 8.27
CA VAL A 301 1.35 24.49 9.00
C VAL A 301 1.46 23.19 9.82
N MET A 302 1.94 22.11 9.20
CA MET A 302 2.07 20.80 9.86
C MET A 302 3.09 20.82 11.00
N ASN A 303 4.16 21.62 10.89
CA ASN A 303 5.13 21.78 11.98
C ASN A 303 4.53 22.47 13.21
N GLY A 304 3.58 23.40 13.03
CA GLY A 304 2.89 24.10 14.12
C GLY A 304 1.78 23.28 14.81
N ARG A 305 1.45 22.09 14.31
CA ARG A 305 0.33 21.27 14.81
C ARG A 305 0.79 20.29 15.88
N PHE A 306 0.62 20.62 17.16
CA PHE A 306 1.01 19.70 18.25
C PHE A 306 0.22 18.38 18.25
N ASP A 307 -1.03 18.41 17.78
CA ASP A 307 -1.94 17.26 17.77
C ASP A 307 -1.57 16.17 16.74
N ILE A 308 -0.87 16.53 15.64
CA ILE A 308 -0.56 15.60 14.54
C ILE A 308 0.84 15.79 13.90
N GLY A 309 1.50 16.91 14.16
CA GLY A 309 2.80 17.29 13.61
C GLY A 309 3.92 16.32 13.97
N PRO A 310 4.05 15.86 15.24
CA PRO A 310 5.05 14.87 15.61
C PRO A 310 4.92 13.55 14.82
N ASP A 311 3.70 13.03 14.67
CA ASP A 311 3.43 11.83 13.87
C ASP A 311 3.76 12.04 12.38
N PHE A 312 3.39 13.20 11.84
CA PHE A 312 3.72 13.57 10.46
C PHE A 312 5.23 13.64 10.23
N LEU A 313 5.98 14.35 11.09
CA LEU A 313 7.43 14.47 11.00
C LEU A 313 8.13 13.11 11.14
N ALA A 314 7.68 12.27 12.07
CA ALA A 314 8.20 10.91 12.28
C ALA A 314 7.92 9.98 11.09
N SER A 315 6.88 10.26 10.29
CA SER A 315 6.55 9.48 9.11
C SER A 315 7.52 9.67 7.95
N LEU A 316 8.17 10.84 7.85
CA LEU A 316 9.10 11.16 6.77
C LEU A 316 10.39 10.32 6.84
N GLY A 317 11.01 10.09 5.69
CA GLY A 317 12.28 9.36 5.59
C GLY A 317 13.43 10.19 6.14
N ILE A 318 14.27 9.60 6.99
CA ILE A 318 15.46 10.28 7.50
C ILE A 318 16.55 10.15 6.44
N MET A 319 16.96 11.27 5.84
CA MET A 319 17.89 11.26 4.71
C MET A 319 19.23 10.66 5.11
N GLY A 320 19.64 9.63 4.37
CA GLY A 320 20.82 8.82 4.64
C GLY A 320 20.63 7.67 5.65
N VAL A 321 19.47 7.54 6.30
CA VAL A 321 19.27 6.53 7.34
C VAL A 321 18.23 5.49 6.92
N ASP A 322 17.05 5.91 6.47
CA ASP A 322 15.95 4.97 6.21
C ASP A 322 15.06 5.32 5.01
N GLY A 323 14.11 4.42 4.73
CA GLY A 323 13.15 4.58 3.64
C GLY A 323 13.78 4.71 2.25
N SER A 324 13.10 5.44 1.37
CA SER A 324 13.54 5.75 0.00
C SER A 324 14.80 6.62 -0.05
N VAL A 325 15.14 7.31 1.04
CA VAL A 325 16.27 8.24 1.13
C VAL A 325 17.49 7.64 1.85
N LYS A 326 17.48 6.35 2.21
CA LYS A 326 18.54 5.70 3.01
C LYS A 326 19.95 5.74 2.39
N LYS A 327 20.04 5.79 1.06
CA LYS A 327 21.32 5.81 0.31
C LYS A 327 21.75 7.22 -0.10
N ARG A 328 21.01 8.24 0.31
CA ARG A 328 21.29 9.65 0.00
C ARG A 328 22.23 10.25 1.06
N MET A 329 22.78 11.44 0.81
CA MET A 329 23.58 12.18 1.79
C MET A 329 24.82 11.44 2.31
N SER A 330 25.46 10.57 1.51
CA SER A 330 26.56 9.70 2.00
C SER A 330 27.78 10.46 2.54
N SER A 331 28.04 11.67 2.05
CA SER A 331 29.17 12.52 2.48
C SER A 331 28.74 13.94 2.84
N SER A 332 27.44 14.17 3.02
CA SER A 332 26.91 15.48 3.38
C SER A 332 26.85 15.64 4.89
N PRO A 333 27.21 16.81 5.46
CA PRO A 333 26.99 17.09 6.87
C PRO A 333 25.50 17.14 7.24
N ALA A 334 24.60 17.31 6.27
CA ALA A 334 23.15 17.27 6.48
C ALA A 334 22.60 15.84 6.67
N ARG A 335 23.44 14.80 6.63
CA ARG A 335 23.04 13.41 6.84
C ARG A 335 22.37 13.25 8.21
N SER A 336 21.20 12.62 8.24
CA SER A 336 20.34 12.48 9.43
C SER A 336 19.73 13.78 9.98
N GLN A 337 20.08 14.94 9.43
CA GLN A 337 19.54 16.26 9.81
C GLN A 337 18.34 16.67 8.95
N ALA A 338 18.12 15.97 7.83
CA ALA A 338 16.98 16.17 6.95
C ALA A 338 15.99 15.01 6.99
N ARG A 339 14.70 15.35 6.98
CA ARG A 339 13.57 14.41 6.89
C ARG A 339 12.73 14.75 5.68
N ALA A 340 12.55 13.82 4.76
CA ALA A 340 11.93 14.09 3.47
C ALA A 340 11.07 12.97 2.93
N LYS A 341 10.16 13.35 2.02
CA LYS A 341 9.43 12.45 1.13
C LYS A 341 9.90 12.65 -0.30
N THR A 342 10.19 11.53 -0.97
CA THR A 342 10.57 11.51 -2.39
C THR A 342 9.34 11.43 -3.30
N GLY A 343 9.42 11.98 -4.50
CA GLY A 343 8.51 11.73 -5.61
C GLY A 343 9.30 11.38 -6.86
N SER A 344 8.91 10.32 -7.56
CA SER A 344 9.66 9.86 -8.74
C SER A 344 8.69 9.27 -9.76
N LEU A 345 8.68 9.86 -10.96
CA LEU A 345 8.02 9.33 -12.15
C LEU A 345 8.98 9.42 -13.33
N SER A 346 8.64 8.82 -14.47
CA SER A 346 9.46 8.99 -15.68
C SER A 346 9.62 10.48 -16.00
N ARG A 347 10.87 10.93 -16.07
CA ARG A 347 11.31 12.33 -16.28
C ARG A 347 10.89 13.32 -15.18
N LEU A 348 10.60 12.85 -13.97
CA LEU A 348 10.27 13.70 -12.82
C LEU A 348 11.00 13.22 -11.57
N SER A 349 11.63 14.15 -10.86
CA SER A 349 12.14 13.95 -9.51
C SER A 349 11.61 15.05 -8.60
N ALA A 350 11.27 14.70 -7.37
CA ALA A 350 10.78 15.62 -6.38
C ALA A 350 11.26 15.22 -4.98
N LEU A 351 11.52 16.22 -4.14
CA LEU A 351 11.87 16.02 -2.75
C LEU A 351 11.28 17.16 -1.91
N ALA A 352 10.56 16.82 -0.85
CA ALA A 352 10.01 17.81 0.07
C ALA A 352 10.10 17.34 1.52
N GLY A 353 10.31 18.27 2.43
CA GLY A 353 10.48 17.94 3.85
C GLY A 353 11.09 19.07 4.67
N TYR A 354 11.79 18.68 5.72
CA TYR A 354 12.46 19.59 6.64
C TYR A 354 13.95 19.29 6.73
N VAL A 355 14.75 20.31 7.00
CA VAL A 355 16.16 20.17 7.38
C VAL A 355 16.45 21.11 8.55
N ALA A 356 17.05 20.58 9.62
CA ALA A 356 17.56 21.40 10.71
C ALA A 356 18.92 21.97 10.29
N GLY A 357 19.07 23.28 10.24
CA GLY A 357 20.35 23.93 10.01
C GLY A 357 21.33 23.72 11.18
N GLU A 358 22.60 24.04 10.96
CA GLU A 358 23.65 23.79 11.97
C GLU A 358 23.39 24.44 13.33
N LYS A 359 22.81 25.63 13.35
CA LYS A 359 22.44 26.36 14.58
C LYS A 359 21.08 25.95 15.17
N GLY A 360 20.41 24.94 14.60
CA GLY A 360 19.15 24.38 15.11
C GLY A 360 17.86 24.93 14.48
N SER A 361 17.93 25.99 13.66
CA SER A 361 16.77 26.51 12.93
C SER A 361 16.21 25.47 11.95
N LEU A 362 14.90 25.24 11.97
CA LEU A 362 14.25 24.27 11.10
C LEU A 362 13.74 24.93 9.81
N PHE A 363 14.16 24.41 8.66
CA PHE A 363 13.73 24.90 7.35
C PHE A 363 12.82 23.88 6.67
N ALA A 364 11.67 24.34 6.17
CA ALA A 364 10.84 23.57 5.24
C ALA A 364 11.31 23.79 3.80
N PHE A 365 11.35 22.73 2.99
CA PHE A 365 11.78 22.80 1.60
C PHE A 365 10.89 21.94 0.68
N ALA A 366 10.82 22.35 -0.58
CA ALA A 366 10.22 21.58 -1.67
C ALA A 366 10.99 21.83 -2.96
N ILE A 367 11.41 20.75 -3.61
CA ILE A 367 12.22 20.75 -4.83
C ILE A 367 11.48 19.93 -5.87
N PHE A 368 11.25 20.50 -7.05
CA PHE A 368 10.61 19.85 -8.19
C PHE A 368 11.49 19.95 -9.43
N LEU A 369 11.91 18.80 -9.95
CA LEU A 369 12.67 18.66 -11.18
C LEU A 369 11.79 17.97 -12.23
N ASN A 370 10.98 18.77 -12.92
CA ASN A 370 10.19 18.32 -14.07
C ASN A 370 11.05 18.25 -15.33
N ASP A 371 10.63 17.43 -16.30
CA ASP A 371 11.36 17.20 -17.55
C ASP A 371 12.82 16.76 -17.37
N ASN A 372 13.12 16.14 -16.21
CA ASN A 372 14.46 15.75 -15.79
C ASN A 372 15.19 14.93 -16.86
N LYS A 373 16.30 15.49 -17.37
CA LYS A 373 17.21 14.86 -18.35
C LYS A 373 18.42 14.20 -17.68
N CYS A 374 18.61 14.40 -16.38
CA CYS A 374 19.82 14.01 -15.63
C CYS A 374 19.75 12.59 -15.06
N ASN A 375 18.74 11.79 -15.43
CA ASN A 375 18.37 10.51 -14.80
C ASN A 375 18.08 10.62 -13.27
N TYR A 376 17.69 9.53 -12.62
CA TYR A 376 17.33 9.55 -11.19
C TYR A 376 18.52 9.88 -10.29
N LYS A 377 19.70 9.32 -10.55
CA LYS A 377 20.89 9.56 -9.71
C LYS A 377 21.38 11.01 -9.84
N GLY A 378 21.31 11.59 -11.04
CA GLY A 378 21.68 13.00 -11.23
C GLY A 378 20.72 13.94 -10.51
N ALA A 379 19.41 13.67 -10.57
CA ALA A 379 18.43 14.45 -9.80
C ALA A 379 18.60 14.31 -8.28
N ASP A 380 18.81 13.09 -7.77
CA ASP A 380 19.10 12.85 -6.36
C ASP A 380 20.33 13.67 -5.90
N LYS A 381 21.37 13.76 -6.73
CA LYS A 381 22.57 14.55 -6.42
C LYS A 381 22.28 16.05 -6.31
N ILE A 382 21.53 16.62 -7.27
CA ILE A 382 21.15 18.04 -7.26
C ILE A 382 20.31 18.35 -6.02
N GLU A 383 19.30 17.51 -5.74
CA GLU A 383 18.46 17.66 -4.56
C GLU A 383 19.27 17.53 -3.26
N ASP A 384 20.25 16.61 -3.18
CA ASP A 384 21.15 16.47 -2.02
C ASP A 384 22.02 17.72 -1.82
N GLU A 385 22.57 18.30 -2.89
CA GLU A 385 23.37 19.53 -2.84
C GLU A 385 22.55 20.73 -2.37
N ILE A 386 21.30 20.87 -2.83
CA ILE A 386 20.39 21.93 -2.40
C ILE A 386 20.08 21.79 -0.90
N VAL A 387 19.68 20.59 -0.45
CA VAL A 387 19.36 20.36 0.97
C VAL A 387 20.60 20.56 1.86
N THR A 388 21.79 20.17 1.39
CA THR A 388 23.07 20.44 2.08
C THR A 388 23.35 21.94 2.16
N SER A 389 23.00 22.71 1.14
CA SER A 389 23.18 24.16 1.14
C SER A 389 22.22 24.85 2.10
N ILE A 390 20.97 24.37 2.21
CA ILE A 390 20.01 24.88 3.22
C ILE A 390 20.51 24.59 4.63
N TYR A 391 21.03 23.38 4.88
CA TYR A 391 21.63 23.00 6.15
C TYR A 391 22.75 23.97 6.58
N LYS A 392 23.66 24.30 5.64
CA LYS A 392 24.77 25.23 5.86
C LYS A 392 24.36 26.69 5.90
N TYR A 393 23.26 27.08 5.24
CA TYR A 393 22.81 28.48 5.24
C TYR A 393 22.55 29.00 6.66
N GLY A 394 22.15 28.14 7.59
CA GLY A 394 22.03 28.46 9.02
C GLY A 394 23.34 28.95 9.68
N GLU A 395 24.49 28.92 8.99
CA GLU A 395 25.74 29.55 9.44
C GLU A 395 25.70 31.09 9.35
N LYS A 396 24.98 31.66 8.37
CA LYS A 396 24.99 33.11 8.06
C LYS A 396 23.93 33.89 8.84
N GLU A 397 24.23 34.15 10.11
CA GLU A 397 23.76 35.34 10.84
C GLU A 397 24.96 35.94 11.56
#